data_AF-A0A5E4CZT8-F1
#
_entry.id   AF-A0A5E4CZT8-F1
#
_cell.length_a   1.000
_cell.length_b   1.000
_cell.length_c   1.000
_cell.angle_alpha   90.00
_cell.angle_beta   90.00
_cell.angle_gamma   90.00
#
_symmetry.space_group_name_H-M   'P 1'
#
loop_
_entity.id
_entity.type
_entity.pdbx_description
1 polymer ?
#
loop_
_entity_poly.entity_id
_entity_poly.type
_entity_poly.pdbx_seq_one_letter_code
_entity_poly.pdbx_strand_id
1 'polypeptide(L)'
;MLRACEEGKGASCLFAPLLAAASELQGSIRAFSLSRLEWSTLIPAWLRHRQLGLHMKGQHFMLEDSIFWIFGGSIHYFRVPREYWRDRLLKMRACGLNTLTTAFVLMAAEIGLWVILRPGPYICSEIDLGGLP
;
A
#
# COMPACT_ATOMS: atom_id res chain seq x y z
N MET A 1 43.08 -18.37 -37.47
CA MET A 1 43.95 -19.56 -37.62
C MET A 1 44.87 -19.55 -36.42
N LEU A 2 44.82 -20.42 -35.40
CA LEU A 2 44.63 -21.87 -35.27
C LEU A 2 44.01 -22.15 -33.86
N ARG A 3 42.90 -22.87 -33.68
CA ARG A 3 42.77 -24.31 -33.28
C ARG A 3 43.98 -24.89 -32.52
N ALA A 4 43.89 -25.74 -31.50
CA ALA A 4 42.87 -26.33 -30.64
C ALA A 4 43.65 -27.28 -29.67
N CYS A 5 43.12 -27.61 -28.50
CA CYS A 5 43.54 -28.80 -27.75
C CYS A 5 42.34 -29.40 -27.00
N GLU A 6 41.74 -30.43 -27.62
CA GLU A 6 40.93 -31.52 -27.03
C GLU A 6 41.88 -32.55 -26.36
N GLU A 7 41.55 -33.57 -25.55
CA GLU A 7 40.39 -34.19 -24.89
C GLU A 7 40.95 -35.31 -23.98
N GLY A 8 40.17 -35.84 -23.01
CA GLY A 8 40.27 -37.28 -22.64
C GLY A 8 40.04 -37.74 -21.18
N LYS A 9 38.86 -38.39 -20.93
CA LYS A 9 38.52 -39.62 -20.11
C LYS A 9 38.95 -39.69 -18.62
N GLY A 10 38.23 -40.19 -17.59
CA GLY A 10 36.96 -40.91 -17.37
C GLY A 10 37.08 -41.82 -16.10
N ALA A 11 36.11 -41.78 -15.16
CA ALA A 11 35.84 -42.69 -14.01
C ALA A 11 36.90 -42.79 -12.86
N SER A 12 36.63 -42.99 -11.57
CA SER A 12 35.46 -43.08 -10.69
C SER A 12 35.98 -43.19 -9.24
N CYS A 13 35.52 -42.37 -8.28
CA CYS A 13 35.61 -42.70 -6.85
C CYS A 13 34.33 -42.23 -6.15
N LEU A 14 33.47 -43.21 -5.87
CA LEU A 14 32.30 -43.11 -5.03
C LEU A 14 32.76 -42.84 -3.59
N PHE A 15 32.43 -41.67 -3.03
CA PHE A 15 32.16 -41.49 -1.59
C PHE A 15 31.44 -40.14 -1.42
N ALA A 16 30.12 -40.17 -1.49
CA ALA A 16 29.26 -39.21 -0.81
C ALA A 16 28.46 -40.04 0.23
N PRO A 17 27.79 -39.48 1.25
CA PRO A 17 27.79 -38.10 1.77
C PRO A 17 27.84 -38.05 3.32
N LEU A 18 28.27 -36.95 3.94
CA LEU A 18 27.78 -36.59 5.28
C LEU A 18 28.03 -35.09 5.57
N LEU A 19 26.93 -34.33 5.72
CA LEU A 19 26.85 -32.97 6.28
C LEU A 19 27.66 -31.88 5.53
N ALA A 20 27.13 -31.12 4.56
CA ALA A 20 25.82 -30.46 4.52
C ALA A 20 25.49 -29.72 5.82
N ALA A 21 26.25 -28.67 6.20
CA ALA A 21 25.83 -27.64 7.16
C ALA A 21 26.80 -26.44 7.31
N ALA A 22 27.43 -25.90 6.24
CA ALA A 22 28.37 -24.78 6.45
C ALA A 22 28.54 -23.77 5.29
N SER A 23 27.62 -23.71 4.32
CA SER A 23 27.78 -22.80 3.16
C SER A 23 26.58 -21.90 2.86
N GLU A 24 25.57 -21.86 3.70
CA GLU A 24 24.39 -21.01 3.49
C GLU A 24 24.18 -20.13 4.70
N LEU A 25 24.90 -19.01 4.83
CA LEU A 25 24.50 -17.85 5.64
C LEU A 25 25.40 -16.62 5.44
N GLN A 26 26.06 -16.48 4.29
CA GLN A 26 26.71 -15.22 3.90
C GLN A 26 26.33 -14.88 2.45
N GLY A 27 25.20 -14.19 2.29
CA GLY A 27 24.84 -13.70 0.97
C GLY A 27 23.53 -12.93 1.00
N SER A 28 23.64 -11.61 0.82
CA SER A 28 22.54 -10.77 0.35
C SER A 28 21.47 -10.45 1.41
N ILE A 29 21.84 -9.62 2.38
CA ILE A 29 20.95 -8.51 2.80
C ILE A 29 20.80 -7.63 1.56
N ARG A 30 19.95 -8.07 0.61
CA ARG A 30 19.37 -7.17 -0.37
C ARG A 30 18.59 -6.21 0.49
N ALA A 31 19.07 -4.96 0.57
CA ALA A 31 18.27 -3.83 0.95
C ALA A 31 16.89 -4.08 0.33
N PHE A 32 15.91 -4.36 1.17
CA PHE A 32 14.51 -4.39 0.77
C PHE A 32 14.25 -2.94 0.41
N SER A 33 14.59 -2.60 -0.85
CA SER A 33 14.13 -1.40 -1.50
C SER A 33 12.64 -1.52 -1.37
N LEU A 34 12.08 -0.85 -0.36
CA LEU A 34 10.68 -0.51 -0.30
C LEU A 34 10.46 0.25 -1.60
N SER A 35 10.14 -0.49 -2.66
CA SER A 35 9.54 0.04 -3.86
C SER A 35 8.37 0.82 -3.31
N ARG A 36 8.55 2.14 -3.25
CA ARG A 36 7.52 3.11 -2.92
C ARG A 36 6.36 2.70 -3.81
N LEU A 37 5.39 2.00 -3.24
CA LEU A 37 4.28 1.43 -3.97
C LEU A 37 3.69 2.60 -4.75
N GLU A 38 3.81 2.52 -6.08
CA GLU A 38 3.38 3.59 -6.97
C GLU A 38 1.85 3.44 -7.06
N TRP A 39 1.16 3.87 -6.00
CA TRP A 39 -0.26 3.61 -5.80
C TRP A 39 -1.15 4.34 -6.81
N SER A 40 -0.61 5.20 -7.68
CA SER A 40 -1.33 5.82 -8.81
C SER A 40 -1.81 4.77 -9.79
N THR A 41 -1.01 3.71 -9.98
CA THR A 41 -1.36 2.58 -10.84
C THR A 41 -2.27 1.55 -10.18
N LEU A 42 -2.44 1.63 -8.85
CA LEU A 42 -3.29 0.73 -8.07
C LEU A 42 -4.72 1.22 -7.88
N ILE A 43 -5.05 2.44 -8.31
CA ILE A 43 -6.44 2.80 -8.59
C ILE A 43 -6.68 2.37 -10.02
N PRO A 44 -7.37 1.25 -10.25
CA PRO A 44 -7.51 0.75 -11.59
C PRO A 44 -8.29 1.76 -12.44
N ALA A 45 -7.94 1.86 -13.73
CA ALA A 45 -8.62 2.78 -14.64
C ALA A 45 -10.14 2.59 -14.67
N TRP A 46 -10.62 1.36 -14.42
CA TRP A 46 -12.03 1.01 -14.33
C TRP A 46 -12.75 1.71 -13.15
N LEU A 47 -12.01 2.09 -12.11
CA LEU A 47 -12.53 2.75 -10.93
C LEU A 47 -12.76 4.26 -11.13
N ARG A 48 -12.34 4.81 -12.29
CA ARG A 48 -12.66 6.20 -12.68
C ARG A 48 -14.10 6.37 -13.16
N HIS A 49 -14.68 5.33 -13.78
CA HIS A 49 -16.06 5.32 -14.29
C HIS A 49 -16.87 4.32 -13.50
N ARG A 50 -17.34 4.75 -12.32
CA ARG A 50 -18.10 3.93 -11.39
C ARG A 50 -19.57 3.93 -11.77
N GLN A 51 -20.18 2.76 -11.85
CA GLN A 51 -21.62 2.56 -12.04
C GLN A 51 -22.29 2.15 -10.72
N LEU A 52 -21.59 1.41 -9.85
CA LEU A 52 -22.07 0.89 -8.57
C LEU A 52 -21.20 1.39 -7.41
N GLY A 53 -21.86 1.87 -6.36
CA GLY A 53 -21.20 2.34 -5.15
C GLY A 53 -20.68 1.22 -4.24
N LEU A 54 -20.10 1.64 -3.11
CA LEU A 54 -19.75 0.74 -2.01
C LEU A 54 -21.02 0.05 -1.50
N HIS A 55 -21.08 -1.27 -1.59
CA HIS A 55 -22.18 -2.06 -1.08
C HIS A 55 -21.68 -3.20 -0.20
N MET A 56 -22.56 -3.80 0.59
CA MET A 56 -22.21 -4.86 1.52
C MET A 56 -22.72 -6.21 1.00
N LYS A 57 -21.86 -7.21 0.95
CA LYS A 57 -22.24 -8.60 0.63
C LYS A 57 -21.81 -9.50 1.78
N GLY A 58 -22.77 -9.88 2.62
CA GLY A 58 -22.49 -10.62 3.85
C GLY A 58 -21.66 -9.77 4.82
N GLN A 59 -20.42 -10.17 5.09
CA GLN A 59 -19.49 -9.50 6.01
C GLN A 59 -18.44 -8.63 5.28
N HIS A 60 -18.46 -8.58 3.95
CA HIS A 60 -17.46 -7.86 3.17
C HIS A 60 -18.05 -6.63 2.50
N PHE A 61 -17.25 -5.57 2.43
CA PHE A 61 -17.52 -4.43 1.56
C PHE A 61 -17.09 -4.78 0.14
N MET A 62 -17.94 -4.45 -0.81
CA MET A 62 -17.76 -4.70 -2.23
C MET A 62 -17.82 -3.38 -3.00
N LEU A 63 -16.97 -3.24 -4.00
CA LEU A 63 -16.93 -2.11 -4.91
C LEU A 63 -16.82 -2.64 -6.33
N GLU A 64 -17.83 -2.38 -7.17
CA GLU A 64 -17.87 -2.85 -8.57
C GLU A 64 -17.48 -4.34 -8.71
N ASP A 65 -18.05 -5.19 -7.85
CA ASP A 65 -17.83 -6.64 -7.77
C ASP A 65 -16.47 -7.12 -7.21
N SER A 66 -15.62 -6.22 -6.73
CA SER A 66 -14.37 -6.56 -6.03
C SER A 66 -14.47 -6.35 -4.52
N ILE A 67 -13.84 -7.22 -3.72
CA ILE A 67 -13.74 -7.04 -2.26
C ILE A 67 -12.91 -5.78 -1.98
N PHE A 68 -13.49 -4.85 -1.23
CA PHE A 68 -12.88 -3.57 -0.89
C PHE A 68 -12.47 -3.55 0.59
N TRP A 69 -11.16 -3.50 0.84
CA TRP A 69 -10.59 -3.35 2.17
C TRP A 69 -10.43 -1.87 2.53
N ILE A 70 -10.98 -1.45 3.67
CA ILE A 70 -10.92 -0.06 4.12
C ILE A 70 -9.76 0.10 5.11
N PHE A 71 -8.69 0.78 4.68
CA PHE A 71 -7.59 1.20 5.53
C PHE A 71 -7.72 2.70 5.80
N GLY A 72 -8.38 3.00 6.91
CA GLY A 72 -8.74 4.35 7.33
C GLY A 72 -7.65 5.08 8.09
N GLY A 73 -7.49 6.38 7.84
CA GLY A 73 -6.78 7.32 8.71
C GLY A 73 -7.60 8.58 8.94
N SER A 74 -7.47 9.21 10.11
CA SER A 74 -8.17 10.45 10.43
C SER A 74 -7.22 11.66 10.36
N ILE A 75 -7.66 12.70 9.65
CA ILE A 75 -7.02 14.02 9.68
C ILE A 75 -8.13 15.06 9.85
N HIS A 76 -8.10 15.75 10.98
CA HIS A 76 -9.05 16.82 11.27
C HIS A 76 -8.55 18.12 10.63
N TYR A 77 -9.33 18.65 9.69
CA TYR A 77 -8.87 19.78 8.87
C TYR A 77 -8.56 21.04 9.65
N PHE A 78 -9.26 21.25 10.76
CA PHE A 78 -9.07 22.39 11.66
C PHE A 78 -7.81 22.29 12.53
N ARG A 79 -7.19 21.10 12.65
CA ARG A 79 -5.96 20.89 13.44
C ARG A 79 -4.68 21.07 12.62
N VAL A 80 -4.78 21.23 11.30
CA VAL A 80 -3.64 21.32 10.39
C VAL A 80 -3.78 22.57 9.54
N PRO A 81 -2.77 23.45 9.43
CA PRO A 81 -2.83 24.58 8.50
C PRO A 81 -2.96 24.12 7.05
N ARG A 82 -3.66 24.91 6.23
CA ARG A 82 -4.03 24.54 4.85
C ARG A 82 -2.85 24.19 3.95
N GLU A 83 -1.72 24.86 4.15
CA GLU A 83 -0.47 24.61 3.43
C GLU A 83 0.07 23.17 3.62
N TYR A 84 -0.20 22.53 4.76
CA TYR A 84 0.29 21.19 5.07
C TYR A 84 -0.67 20.07 4.67
N TRP A 85 -1.92 20.36 4.30
CA TRP A 85 -2.92 19.31 4.02
C TRP A 85 -2.43 18.33 2.96
N ARG A 86 -1.89 18.84 1.86
CA ARG A 86 -1.38 18.01 0.77
C ARG A 86 -0.24 17.11 1.23
N ASP A 87 0.70 17.66 2.00
CA ASP A 87 1.82 16.89 2.57
C ASP A 87 1.34 15.77 3.48
N ARG A 88 0.37 16.05 4.37
CA ARG A 88 -0.18 15.02 5.28
C ARG A 88 -0.92 13.92 4.52
N LEU A 89 -1.69 14.27 3.50
CA LEU A 89 -2.41 13.29 2.67
C LEU A 89 -1.45 12.44 1.83
N LEU A 90 -0.37 13.02 1.31
CA LEU A 90 0.66 12.27 0.60
C LEU A 90 1.39 11.30 1.53
N LYS A 91 1.73 11.71 2.75
CA LYS A 91 2.32 10.84 3.77
C LYS A 91 1.37 9.71 4.17
N MET A 92 0.09 10.05 4.39
CA MET A 92 -0.95 9.09 4.70
C MET A 92 -1.07 8.01 3.60
N ARG A 93 -1.10 8.44 2.33
CA ARG A 93 -1.09 7.53 1.18
C ARG A 93 0.20 6.69 1.11
N ALA A 94 1.35 7.28 1.40
CA ALA A 94 2.62 6.57 1.44
C ALA A 94 2.68 5.49 2.53
N CYS A 95 1.94 5.67 3.64
CA CYS A 95 1.76 4.66 4.68
C CYS A 95 0.80 3.51 4.27
N GLY A 96 0.25 3.52 3.04
CA GLY A 96 -0.66 2.48 2.54
C GLY A 96 -2.12 2.69 2.94
N LEU A 97 -2.48 3.86 3.48
CA LEU A 97 -3.88 4.17 3.78
C LEU A 97 -4.61 4.56 2.49
N ASN A 98 -5.83 4.04 2.33
CA ASN A 98 -6.65 4.30 1.16
C ASN A 98 -7.85 5.21 1.46
N THR A 99 -8.22 5.37 2.72
CA THR A 99 -9.46 6.06 3.13
C THR A 99 -9.17 7.13 4.18
N LEU A 100 -9.60 8.36 3.92
CA LEU A 100 -9.52 9.51 4.81
C LEU A 100 -10.82 9.68 5.59
N THR A 101 -10.69 9.89 6.89
CA THR A 101 -11.79 10.29 7.78
C THR A 101 -11.58 11.75 8.14
N THR A 102 -12.66 12.54 8.10
CA THR A 102 -12.70 13.99 8.32
C THR A 102 -12.02 14.83 7.21
N ALA A 103 -12.68 15.93 6.83
CA ALA A 103 -12.86 16.35 5.43
C ALA A 103 -11.65 17.00 4.72
N PHE A 104 -11.46 16.64 3.44
CA PHE A 104 -10.86 17.41 2.32
C PHE A 104 -11.29 16.80 0.97
N VAL A 105 -12.59 16.79 0.66
CA VAL A 105 -13.14 15.91 -0.40
C VAL A 105 -12.43 16.08 -1.74
N LEU A 106 -12.20 17.31 -2.20
CA LEU A 106 -11.56 17.58 -3.49
C LEU A 106 -10.08 17.16 -3.50
N MET A 107 -9.32 17.51 -2.45
CA MET A 107 -7.90 17.17 -2.38
C MET A 107 -7.67 15.66 -2.20
N ALA A 108 -8.53 15.01 -1.42
CA ALA A 108 -8.52 13.55 -1.29
C ALA A 108 -8.80 12.88 -2.64
N ALA A 109 -9.76 13.40 -3.42
CA ALA A 109 -10.05 12.90 -4.77
C ALA A 109 -8.86 13.07 -5.72
N GLU A 110 -8.16 14.21 -5.70
CA GLU A 110 -6.92 14.43 -6.48
C GLU A 110 -5.81 13.43 -6.12
N ILE A 111 -5.67 13.13 -4.83
CA ILE A 111 -4.62 12.24 -4.31
C ILE A 111 -5.03 10.77 -4.49
N GLY A 112 -6.29 10.48 -4.77
CA GLY A 112 -6.81 9.12 -4.94
C GLY A 112 -7.13 8.42 -3.62
N LEU A 113 -7.52 9.19 -2.60
CA LEU A 113 -8.02 8.67 -1.32
C LEU A 113 -9.55 8.67 -1.32
N TRP A 114 -10.13 7.63 -0.76
CA TRP A 114 -11.55 7.57 -0.41
C TRP A 114 -11.85 8.44 0.80
N VAL A 115 -13.10 8.84 0.98
CA VAL A 115 -13.48 9.72 2.11
C VAL A 115 -14.67 9.13 2.85
N ILE A 116 -14.51 8.94 4.16
CA ILE A 116 -15.60 8.72 5.10
C ILE A 116 -15.93 10.08 5.73
N LEU A 117 -17.05 10.64 5.29
CA LEU A 117 -17.56 11.90 5.81
C LEU A 117 -18.23 11.69 7.16
N ARG A 118 -17.85 12.54 8.12
CA ARG A 118 -18.48 12.65 9.44
C ARG A 118 -19.04 14.06 9.62
N PRO A 119 -20.17 14.38 8.98
CA PRO A 119 -20.74 15.73 8.98
C PRO A 119 -21.59 16.03 10.22
N GLY A 120 -21.70 15.08 11.17
CA GLY A 120 -22.60 15.21 12.31
C GLY A 120 -22.43 16.54 13.05
N PRO A 121 -23.52 17.14 13.57
CA PRO A 121 -23.44 18.43 14.26
C PRO A 121 -22.54 18.35 15.50
N TYR A 122 -22.43 17.16 16.08
CA TYR A 122 -21.51 16.82 17.15
C TYR A 122 -20.46 15.82 16.64
N ILE A 123 -19.18 16.16 16.73
CA ILE A 123 -18.07 15.34 16.22
C ILE A 123 -17.16 14.79 17.32
N CYS A 124 -17.47 15.04 18.61
CA CYS A 124 -16.57 14.88 19.75
C CYS A 124 -15.25 15.60 19.51
N SER A 125 -14.30 14.93 18.85
CA SER A 125 -13.02 15.44 18.34
C SER A 125 -12.30 16.39 19.30
N GLU A 126 -12.49 16.19 20.61
CA GLU A 126 -11.86 16.97 21.68
C GLU A 126 -11.86 18.49 21.36
N ILE A 127 -12.95 18.96 20.76
CA ILE A 127 -13.20 20.37 20.45
C ILE A 127 -14.29 20.84 21.40
N ASP A 128 -14.28 22.13 21.75
CA ASP A 128 -15.23 22.70 22.69
C ASP A 128 -16.68 22.39 22.28
N LEU A 129 -17.46 21.89 23.25
CA LEU A 129 -18.83 21.41 23.08
C LEU A 129 -19.01 20.42 21.91
N GLY A 130 -17.94 19.73 21.50
CA GLY A 130 -17.94 18.78 20.39
C GLY A 130 -18.29 19.38 19.03
N GLY A 131 -18.13 20.69 18.86
CA GLY A 131 -18.36 21.41 17.61
C GLY A 131 -19.75 22.01 17.46
N LEU A 132 -20.56 21.98 18.52
CA LEU A 132 -21.86 22.64 18.56
C LEU A 132 -21.69 24.17 18.74
N PRO A 133 -22.51 24.99 18.06
CA PRO A 133 -22.47 26.45 18.16
C PRO A 133 -22.98 26.98 19.50
#